data_AF-A0A7S1TUW6-F1
#
_entry.id   AF-A0A7S1TUW6-F1
#
_cell.length_a   1.000
_cell.length_b   1.000
_cell.length_c   1.000
_cell.angle_alpha   90.00
_cell.angle_beta   90.00
_cell.angle_gamma   90.00
#
_symmetry.space_group_name_H-M   'P 1'
#
loop_
_entity.id
_entity.type
_entity.pdbx_description
1 polymer ?
#
loop_
_entity_poly.entity_id
_entity_poly.type
_entity_poly.pdbx_seq_one_letter_code
_entity_poly.pdbx_strand_id
1 'polypeptide(L)'
;MLDELDDEDDGKPAAKKAAEAKVELEPEVVFYEGPPAKSEMIAPALSVFTVIGVIPFSAALIRQAWVRYTVTSRRIRVQSGYQGQDETELVYSDIKSMKFAWRNFGAAGDIVLELR
;
A
#
# COMPACT_ATOMS: atom_id res chain seq x y z
N MET A 1 11.89 69.08 19.06
CA MET A 1 10.89 68.70 20.09
C MET A 1 9.81 67.98 19.34
N LEU A 2 9.72 66.65 19.54
CA LEU A 2 8.96 65.63 18.80
C LEU A 2 9.66 65.27 17.47
N ASP A 3 10.49 64.23 17.32
CA ASP A 3 10.55 62.85 17.86
C ASP A 3 9.24 62.06 17.77
N GLU A 4 9.38 60.83 17.26
CA GLU A 4 8.41 59.73 17.14
C GLU A 4 7.30 59.84 16.08
N LEU A 5 7.45 59.07 14.99
CA LEU A 5 6.75 57.78 14.78
C LEU A 5 7.20 57.18 13.44
N ASP A 6 8.35 56.50 13.45
CA ASP A 6 8.57 55.31 12.63
C ASP A 6 7.69 54.22 13.25
N ASP A 7 6.76 53.63 12.52
CA ASP A 7 6.17 52.29 12.76
C ASP A 7 4.99 52.07 11.78
N GLU A 8 5.26 51.69 10.53
CA GLU A 8 4.33 50.82 9.79
C GLU A 8 5.00 49.46 9.62
N ASP A 9 4.94 48.76 10.76
CA ASP A 9 5.11 47.35 11.01
C ASP A 9 4.75 46.48 9.79
N ASP A 10 5.81 45.90 9.25
CA ASP A 10 5.87 44.80 8.32
C ASP A 10 4.78 43.75 8.58
N GLY A 11 3.63 43.88 7.90
CA GLY A 11 2.54 42.89 7.88
C GLY A 11 2.90 41.55 7.20
N LYS A 12 4.16 41.13 7.22
CA LYS A 12 4.69 39.96 6.50
C LYS A 12 5.65 39.04 7.27
N PRO A 13 5.43 38.74 8.56
CA PRO A 13 5.93 37.49 9.13
C PRO A 13 4.81 36.47 9.40
N ALA A 14 3.55 36.91 9.56
CA ALA A 14 2.44 36.02 9.91
C ALA A 14 2.01 35.10 8.74
N ALA A 15 1.99 35.64 7.51
CA ALA A 15 1.56 34.88 6.34
C ALA A 15 2.56 33.79 5.90
N LYS A 16 3.85 33.92 6.25
CA LYS A 16 4.86 32.88 6.00
C LYS A 16 4.89 31.81 7.09
N LYS A 17 4.56 32.16 8.35
CA LYS A 17 4.57 31.22 9.48
C LYS A 17 3.40 30.23 9.45
N ALA A 18 2.30 30.56 8.79
CA ALA A 18 1.16 29.67 8.60
C ALA A 18 1.40 28.61 7.50
N ALA A 19 2.38 28.81 6.62
CA ALA A 19 2.71 27.88 5.53
C ALA A 19 3.69 26.76 5.95
N GLU A 20 4.37 26.94 7.09
CA GLU A 20 5.33 25.97 7.66
C GLU A 20 4.78 25.26 8.90
N ALA A 21 3.46 25.21 9.07
CA ALA A 21 2.86 24.20 9.91
C ALA A 21 3.16 22.85 9.25
N LYS A 22 4.30 22.25 9.63
CA LYS A 22 4.61 20.84 9.48
C LYS A 22 3.28 20.11 9.64
N VAL A 23 2.77 19.57 8.54
CA VAL A 23 1.77 18.52 8.61
C VAL A 23 2.50 17.41 9.34
N GLU A 24 2.35 17.38 10.66
CA GLU A 24 2.77 16.29 11.50
C GLU A 24 1.85 15.16 11.09
N LEU A 25 2.31 14.43 10.08
CA LEU A 25 1.56 13.36 9.48
C LEU A 25 1.23 12.41 10.62
N GLU A 26 -0.06 12.24 10.88
CA GLU A 26 -0.56 11.36 11.92
C GLU A 26 0.16 10.00 11.85
N PRO A 27 0.39 9.35 13.01
CA PRO A 27 1.09 8.08 13.05
C PRO A 27 0.49 7.12 12.03
N GLU A 28 1.36 6.55 11.18
CA GLU A 28 0.94 5.67 10.09
C GLU A 28 0.26 4.43 10.67
N VAL A 29 -1.02 4.27 10.38
CA VAL A 29 -1.82 3.15 10.87
C VAL A 29 -1.67 1.99 9.88
N VAL A 30 -1.30 0.81 10.38
CA VAL A 30 -1.28 -0.43 9.61
C VAL A 30 -2.66 -1.06 9.68
N PHE A 31 -3.33 -1.17 8.53
CA PHE A 31 -4.66 -1.80 8.44
C PHE A 31 -4.58 -3.30 8.20
N TYR A 32 -3.58 -3.73 7.42
CA TYR A 32 -3.37 -5.14 7.11
C TYR A 32 -1.90 -5.43 6.92
N GLU A 33 -1.43 -6.52 7.48
CA GLU A 33 -0.12 -7.08 7.20
C GLU A 33 -0.24 -8.60 7.19
N GLY A 34 0.09 -9.23 6.08
CA GLY A 34 -0.05 -10.68 6.02
C GLY A 34 0.27 -11.33 4.70
N PRO A 35 0.26 -12.68 4.69
CA PRO A 35 0.40 -13.48 3.48
C PRO A 35 -0.86 -13.38 2.59
N PRO A 36 -0.80 -13.92 1.36
CA PRO A 36 -1.96 -14.10 0.51
C PRO A 36 -3.05 -14.95 1.16
N ALA A 37 -4.26 -14.90 0.60
CA ALA A 37 -5.39 -15.67 1.10
C ALA A 37 -5.13 -17.18 0.97
N LYS A 38 -5.27 -17.91 2.08
CA LYS A 38 -5.07 -19.38 2.10
C LYS A 38 -6.05 -20.13 1.17
N SER A 39 -7.20 -19.53 0.87
CA SER A 39 -8.19 -20.08 -0.06
C SER A 39 -7.64 -20.27 -1.47
N GLU A 40 -6.64 -19.49 -1.88
CA GLU A 40 -5.97 -19.62 -3.19
C GLU A 40 -5.22 -20.95 -3.32
N MET A 41 -4.83 -21.58 -2.21
CA MET A 41 -4.09 -22.84 -2.21
C MET A 41 -5.00 -24.06 -2.43
N ILE A 42 -6.32 -23.93 -2.26
CA ILE A 42 -7.24 -25.07 -2.30
C ILE A 42 -7.28 -25.70 -3.70
N ALA A 43 -7.49 -24.89 -4.74
CA ALA A 43 -7.55 -25.37 -6.11
C ALA A 43 -6.25 -26.08 -6.57
N PRO A 44 -5.05 -25.49 -6.37
CA PRO A 44 -3.81 -26.19 -6.71
C PRO A 44 -3.52 -27.38 -5.78
N ALA A 45 -3.94 -27.36 -4.52
CA ALA A 45 -3.82 -28.53 -3.63
C ALA A 45 -4.60 -29.74 -4.15
N LEU A 46 -5.81 -29.53 -4.68
CA LEU A 46 -6.59 -30.61 -5.30
C LEU A 46 -5.89 -31.19 -6.54
N SER A 47 -5.09 -30.41 -7.25
CA SER A 47 -4.38 -30.92 -8.44
C SER A 47 -3.28 -31.94 -8.09
N VAL A 48 -2.77 -31.93 -6.85
CA VAL A 48 -1.68 -32.83 -6.38
C VAL A 48 -2.04 -34.31 -6.46
N PHE A 49 -3.34 -34.66 -6.52
CA PHE A 49 -3.76 -36.04 -6.81
C PHE A 49 -3.25 -36.55 -8.16
N THR A 50 -2.84 -35.64 -9.05
CA THR A 50 -2.14 -35.94 -10.29
C THR A 50 -0.66 -35.60 -10.14
N VAL A 51 0.23 -36.38 -10.76
CA VAL A 51 1.67 -36.11 -10.80
C VAL A 51 1.97 -34.71 -11.36
N ILE A 52 1.18 -34.28 -12.36
CA ILE A 52 1.33 -32.96 -13.00
C ILE A 52 0.98 -31.81 -12.04
N GLY A 53 0.04 -32.02 -11.11
CA GLY A 53 -0.42 -30.99 -10.18
C GLY A 53 0.55 -30.67 -9.04
N VAL A 54 1.64 -31.41 -8.88
CA VAL A 54 2.70 -31.08 -7.92
C VAL A 54 3.32 -29.71 -8.24
N ILE A 55 3.50 -29.38 -9.51
CA ILE A 55 4.10 -28.11 -9.96
C ILE A 55 3.22 -26.91 -9.57
N PRO A 56 1.93 -26.81 -9.93
CA PRO A 56 1.09 -25.68 -9.55
C PRO A 56 0.89 -25.57 -8.03
N PHE A 57 0.85 -26.68 -7.29
CA PHE A 57 0.80 -26.63 -5.82
C PHE A 57 2.08 -26.08 -5.20
N SER A 58 3.24 -26.50 -5.71
CA SER A 58 4.54 -25.98 -5.26
C SER A 58 4.65 -24.49 -5.53
N ALA A 59 4.18 -24.01 -6.69
CA ALA A 59 4.15 -22.58 -7.00
C ALA A 59 3.26 -21.78 -6.03
N ALA A 60 2.08 -22.31 -5.69
CA ALA A 60 1.19 -21.69 -4.71
C ALA A 60 1.80 -21.64 -3.30
N LEU A 61 2.50 -22.70 -2.88
CA LEU A 61 3.23 -22.74 -1.60
C LEU A 61 4.32 -21.67 -1.53
N ILE A 62 5.13 -21.57 -2.58
CA ILE A 62 6.22 -20.60 -2.66
C ILE A 62 5.66 -19.17 -2.57
N ARG A 63 4.57 -18.88 -3.29
CA ARG A 63 3.87 -17.60 -3.23
C ARG A 63 3.38 -17.31 -1.80
N GLN A 64 2.75 -18.29 -1.16
CA GLN A 64 2.27 -18.14 0.22
C GLN A 64 3.43 -17.86 1.19
N ALA A 65 4.59 -18.45 0.96
CA ALA A 65 5.76 -18.30 1.80
C ALA A 65 6.40 -16.91 1.69
N TRP A 66 6.57 -16.38 0.47
CA TRP A 66 7.37 -15.17 0.22
C TRP A 66 6.58 -13.89 -0.05
N VAL A 67 5.33 -13.97 -0.48
CA VAL A 67 4.53 -12.76 -0.74
C VAL A 67 3.96 -12.22 0.57
N ARG A 68 4.11 -10.92 0.79
CA ARG A 68 3.48 -10.20 1.91
C ARG A 68 2.84 -8.93 1.40
N TYR A 69 1.64 -8.66 1.88
CA TYR A 69 0.90 -7.44 1.60
C TYR A 69 0.83 -6.63 2.88
N THR A 70 1.25 -5.38 2.81
CA THR A 70 1.13 -4.42 3.91
C THR A 70 0.32 -3.24 3.41
N VAL A 71 -0.84 -3.02 4.02
CA VAL A 71 -1.74 -1.92 3.69
C VAL A 71 -1.73 -0.98 4.88
N THR A 72 -1.28 0.25 4.66
CA THR A 72 -1.23 1.30 5.68
C THR A 72 -2.14 2.47 5.31
N SER A 73 -2.16 3.50 6.13
CA SER A 73 -2.90 4.75 5.86
C SER A 73 -2.31 5.60 4.73
N ARG A 74 -1.06 5.37 4.33
CA ARG A 74 -0.40 6.18 3.29
C ARG A 74 -0.09 5.41 2.01
N ARG A 75 0.23 4.12 2.14
CA ARG A 75 0.72 3.32 1.02
C ARG A 75 0.27 1.87 1.11
N ILE A 76 0.26 1.22 -0.05
CA ILE A 76 0.18 -0.22 -0.17
C ILE A 76 1.57 -0.71 -0.56
N ARG A 77 2.12 -1.61 0.24
CA ARG A 77 3.40 -2.27 0.01
C ARG A 77 3.15 -3.72 -0.34
N VAL A 78 3.78 -4.16 -1.43
CA VAL A 78 3.75 -5.54 -1.90
C VAL A 78 5.18 -6.05 -1.90
N GLN A 79 5.49 -6.94 -0.97
CA GLN A 79 6.75 -7.66 -0.94
C GLN A 79 6.56 -9.00 -1.66
N SER A 80 7.46 -9.31 -2.58
CA SER A 80 7.43 -10.46 -3.46
C SER A 80 8.85 -10.85 -3.92
N GLY A 81 8.97 -11.60 -5.00
CA GLY A 81 10.27 -12.05 -5.51
C GLY A 81 10.82 -13.28 -4.77
N TYR A 82 11.96 -13.77 -5.25
CA TYR A 82 12.65 -14.90 -4.65
C TYR A 82 13.16 -14.51 -3.25
N GLN A 83 12.68 -15.16 -2.19
CA GLN A 83 12.96 -14.79 -0.79
C GLN A 83 12.56 -13.34 -0.41
N GLY A 84 11.55 -12.76 -1.05
CA GLY A 84 11.02 -11.45 -0.64
C GLY A 84 11.92 -10.26 -1.01
N GLN A 85 12.79 -10.41 -2.01
CA GLN A 85 13.75 -9.36 -2.42
C GLN A 85 13.12 -8.25 -3.26
N ASP A 86 11.96 -8.49 -3.86
CA ASP A 86 11.28 -7.51 -4.71
C ASP A 86 10.19 -6.82 -3.90
N GLU A 87 10.37 -5.54 -3.60
CA GLU A 87 9.38 -4.71 -2.91
C GLU A 87 8.87 -3.62 -3.84
N THR A 88 7.55 -3.48 -3.93
CA THR A 88 6.90 -2.38 -4.66
C THR A 88 5.98 -1.65 -3.71
N GLU A 89 6.19 -0.34 -3.58
CA GLU A 89 5.34 0.55 -2.80
C GLU A 89 4.51 1.45 -3.71
N LEU A 90 3.24 1.60 -3.37
CA LEU A 90 2.25 2.40 -4.09
C LEU A 90 1.65 3.43 -3.13
N VAL A 91 1.78 4.71 -3.42
CA VAL A 91 1.20 5.78 -2.60
C VAL A 91 -0.23 6.08 -3.08
N TYR A 92 -1.17 6.31 -2.16
CA TYR A 92 -2.57 6.52 -2.53
C TYR A 92 -2.82 7.74 -3.43
N SER A 93 -1.95 8.75 -3.38
CA SER A 93 -2.02 9.93 -4.25
C SER A 93 -1.84 9.59 -5.74
N ASP A 94 -1.17 8.49 -6.04
CA ASP A 94 -0.77 8.13 -7.40
C ASP A 94 -1.83 7.25 -8.08
N ILE A 95 -2.83 6.79 -7.33
CA ILE A 95 -3.89 5.92 -7.82
C ILE A 95 -4.90 6.76 -8.60
N LYS A 96 -4.96 6.54 -9.91
CA LYS A 96 -5.93 7.14 -10.82
C LYS A 96 -7.28 6.43 -10.77
N SER A 97 -7.28 5.10 -10.73
CA SER A 97 -8.51 4.31 -10.67
C SER A 97 -8.28 2.94 -10.02
N MET A 98 -9.34 2.35 -9.46
CA MET A 98 -9.31 1.02 -8.86
C MET A 98 -10.43 0.17 -9.44
N LYS A 99 -10.09 -1.02 -9.94
CA LYS A 99 -11.02 -2.02 -10.45
C LYS A 99 -10.91 -3.28 -9.62
N PHE A 100 -12.04 -3.91 -9.31
CA PHE A 100 -12.07 -5.17 -8.57
C PHE A 100 -12.88 -6.22 -9.32
N ALA A 101 -12.42 -7.47 -9.26
CA ALA A 101 -13.11 -8.62 -9.82
C ALA A 101 -13.21 -9.72 -8.77
N TRP A 102 -14.40 -10.24 -8.55
CA TRP A 102 -14.63 -11.32 -7.60
C TRP A 102 -14.35 -12.69 -8.24
N ARG A 103 -13.68 -13.57 -7.50
CA ARG A 103 -13.43 -14.97 -7.87
C ARG A 103 -14.03 -15.91 -6.82
N ASN A 104 -14.28 -17.16 -7.22
CA ASN A 104 -14.70 -18.25 -6.34
C ASN A 104 -15.87 -17.88 -5.40
N PHE A 105 -17.01 -17.43 -5.96
CA PHE A 105 -18.19 -17.04 -5.18
C PHE A 105 -17.94 -15.99 -4.09
N GLY A 106 -16.95 -15.09 -4.30
CA GLY A 106 -16.60 -14.03 -3.36
C GLY A 106 -15.54 -14.42 -2.32
N ALA A 107 -15.01 -15.64 -2.37
CA ALA A 107 -13.95 -16.10 -1.48
C ALA A 107 -12.55 -15.53 -1.81
N ALA A 108 -12.38 -14.94 -2.99
CA ALA A 108 -11.18 -14.24 -3.41
C ALA A 108 -11.56 -13.06 -4.32
N GLY A 109 -10.70 -12.05 -4.39
CA GLY A 109 -10.90 -10.88 -5.26
C GLY A 109 -9.58 -10.40 -5.83
N ASP A 110 -9.57 -10.14 -7.14
CA ASP A 110 -8.45 -9.46 -7.79
C ASP A 110 -8.71 -7.96 -7.76
N ILE A 111 -7.68 -7.16 -7.45
CA ILE A 111 -7.73 -5.71 -7.50
C ILE A 111 -6.67 -5.23 -8.49
N VAL A 112 -7.06 -4.33 -9.39
CA VAL A 112 -6.16 -3.65 -10.34
C VAL A 112 -6.17 -2.17 -10.01
N LEU A 113 -5.00 -1.64 -9.67
CA LEU A 113 -4.76 -0.23 -9.40
C LEU A 113 -4.11 0.38 -10.64
N GLU A 114 -4.77 1.36 -11.24
CA GLU A 114 -4.20 2.15 -12.34
C GLU A 114 -3.51 3.37 -11.74
N LEU A 115 -2.23 3.54 -12.05
CA LEU A 115 -1.43 4.68 -11.64
C LEU A 115 -1.51 5.81 -12.68
N ARG A 116 -1.27 7.05 -12.24
CA ARG A 116 -1.24 8.23 -13.11
C ARG A 116 0.06 8.37 -13.89
#